data_AF-F0UWE2-F1
#
_entry.id   AF-F0UWE2-F1
#
_cell.length_a   1.000
_cell.length_b   1.000
_cell.length_c   1.000
_cell.angle_alpha   90.00
_cell.angle_beta   90.00
_cell.angle_gamma   90.00
#
_symmetry.space_group_name_H-M   'P 1'
#
loop_
_entity.id
_entity.type
_entity.pdbx_description
1 polymer ?
#
loop_
_entity_poly.entity_id
_entity_poly.type
_entity_poly.pdbx_seq_one_letter_code
_entity_poly.pdbx_strand_id
1 'polypeptide(L)' 'MLLSITFLILISSLNFDDILGQTFAIYIITIAGAESAIGLGILVAFYRLRGSIAIQYS' A
#
# COMPACT_ATOMS: atom_id res chain seq x y z
N MET A 1 -6.31 -1.59 -1.50
CA MET A 1 -6.76 -0.43 -2.30
C MET A 1 -5.68 0.03 -3.27
N LEU A 2 -4.44 0.27 -2.82
CA LEU A 2 -3.37 0.78 -3.69
C LEU A 2 -3.08 -0.11 -4.91
N LEU A 3 -3.15 -1.45 -4.76
CA LEU A 3 -2.95 -2.40 -5.86
C LEU A 3 -3.85 -2.12 -7.09
N SER A 4 -5.13 -1.80 -6.89
CA SER A 4 -6.07 -1.52 -7.98
C SER A 4 -5.65 -0.29 -8.78
N ILE A 5 -5.20 0.74 -8.07
CA ILE A 5 -4.75 2.01 -8.67
C ILE A 5 -3.45 1.78 -9.44
N THR A 6 -2.50 1.03 -8.87
CA THR A 6 -1.24 0.71 -9.57
C THR A 6 -1.47 -0.13 -10.82
N PHE A 7 -2.44 -1.05 -10.77
CA PHE A 7 -2.81 -1.87 -11.93
C PHE A 7 -3.46 -1.05 -13.04
N LEU A 8 -4.34 -0.11 -12.69
CA LEU A 8 -4.94 0.82 -13.65
C LEU A 8 -3.87 1.67 -14.35
N ILE A 9 -2.91 2.21 -13.59
CA ILE A 9 -1.80 3.00 -14.14
C ILE A 9 -0.94 2.14 -15.09
N LEU A 10 -0.61 0.92 -14.68
CA LEU A 10 0.17 -0.01 -15.51
C LEU A 10 -0.55 -0.32 -16.84
N ILE A 11 -1.83 -0.69 -16.79
CA ILE A 11 -2.64 -0.99 -17.98
C ILE A 11 -2.71 0.25 -18.89
N SER A 12 -2.98 1.43 -18.31
CA SER A 12 -3.02 2.69 -19.07
C SER A 12 -1.69 2.95 -19.77
N SER A 13 -0.56 2.86 -19.06
CA SER A 13 0.76 3.08 -19.66
C SER A 13 1.14 2.06 -20.72
N LEU A 14 0.69 0.81 -20.61
CA LEU A 14 0.86 -0.18 -21.68
C LEU A 14 0.06 0.16 -22.94
N ASN A 15 -1.11 0.79 -22.81
CA ASN A 15 -1.92 1.20 -23.97
C ASN A 15 -1.33 2.42 -24.70
N PHE A 16 -0.53 3.24 -24.01
CA PHE A 16 0.10 4.45 -24.57
C PHE A 16 1.61 4.27 -24.85
N ASP A 17 2.15 3.05 -24.73
CA ASP A 17 3.58 2.74 -24.83
C ASP A 17 4.48 3.65 -23.95
N ASP A 18 3.96 4.06 -22.79
CA ASP A 18 4.63 4.99 -21.88
C ASP A 18 5.50 4.23 -20.86
N ILE A 19 6.81 4.27 -21.09
CA ILE A 19 7.82 3.66 -20.21
C ILE A 19 7.92 4.37 -18.85
N LEU A 20 7.57 5.66 -18.77
CA LEU A 20 7.65 6.40 -17.50
C LEU A 20 6.56 5.93 -16.54
N GLY A 21 5.32 5.79 -17.01
CA GLY A 21 4.24 5.29 -16.16
C GLY A 21 4.41 3.82 -15.75
N GLN A 22 5.06 2.98 -16.56
CA GLN A 22 5.50 1.65 -16.12
C GLN A 22 6.53 1.71 -14.98
N THR A 23 7.49 2.63 -15.06
CA THR A 23 8.50 2.84 -14.01
C THR A 23 7.85 3.36 -12.72
N PHE A 24 6.90 4.29 -12.83
CA PHE A 24 6.13 4.78 -11.68
C PHE A 24 5.30 3.67 -11.02
N ALA A 25 4.73 2.74 -11.79
CA ALA A 25 3.98 1.63 -11.23
C ALA A 25 4.85 0.76 -10.29
N ILE A 26 6.12 0.54 -10.64
CA ILE A 26 7.07 -0.18 -9.77
C ILE A 26 7.33 0.60 -8.47
N TYR A 27 7.58 1.91 -8.57
CA TYR A 27 7.76 2.75 -7.38
C TYR A 27 6.55 2.71 -6.44
N ILE A 28 5.34 2.79 -6.99
CA ILE A 28 4.11 2.76 -6.20
C ILE A 28 3.98 1.41 -5.48
N ILE A 29 4.30 0.28 -6.12
CA ILE A 29 4.26 -1.04 -5.46
C ILE A 29 5.23 -1.11 -4.29
N THR A 30 6.46 -0.61 -4.45
CA THR A 30 7.46 -0.60 -3.37
C THR A 30 6.99 0.24 -2.18
N ILE A 31 6.44 1.44 -2.44
CA ILE A 31 5.91 2.31 -1.38
C ILE A 31 4.70 1.67 -0.69
N ALA A 32 3.79 1.04 -1.46
CA ALA A 32 2.64 0.32 -0.92
C ALA A 32 3.05 -0.74 0.12
N GLY A 33 4.11 -1.49 -0.20
CA GLY A 33 4.66 -2.51 0.68
C GLY A 33 5.24 -1.91 1.95
N ALA A 34 5.99 -0.82 1.83
CA ALA A 34 6.56 -0.11 2.97
C ALA A 34 5.48 0.46 3.91
N GLU A 35 4.45 1.13 3.36
CA GLU A 35 3.33 1.66 4.15
C GLU A 35 2.56 0.55 4.89
N SER A 36 2.35 -0.60 4.23
CA SER A 36 1.68 -1.76 4.84
C SER A 36 2.51 -2.35 6.00
N ALA A 37 3.83 -2.44 5.83
CA ALA A 37 4.74 -2.92 6.88
C ALA A 37 4.76 -1.97 8.10
N ILE A 38 4.79 -0.66 7.86
CA ILE A 38 4.71 0.35 8.93
C ILE A 38 3.37 0.26 9.67
N GLY A 39 2.25 0.17 8.94
CA GLY A 39 0.92 0.03 9.53
C GLY A 39 0.80 -1.22 10.41
N LEU A 40 1.34 -2.35 9.94
CA LEU A 40 1.38 -3.59 10.73
C LEU A 40 2.29 -3.46 11.97
N GLY A 41 3.44 -2.80 11.83
CA GLY A 41 4.35 -2.54 12.95
C GLY A 41 3.68 -1.74 14.07
N ILE A 42 2.90 -0.71 13.71
CA ILE A 42 2.10 0.07 14.65
C ILE A 42 1.00 -0.79 15.29
N LEU A 43 0.30 -1.60 14.49
CA LEU A 43 -0.74 -2.51 14.99
C LEU A 43 -0.19 -3.50 16.03
N VAL A 44 0.97 -4.09 15.76
CA VAL A 44 1.66 -5.02 16.67
C VAL A 44 2.11 -4.30 17.94
N ALA A 45 2.67 -3.09 17.82
CA ALA A 45 3.04 -2.28 18.98
C ALA A 45 1.82 -1.95 19.86
N PHE A 46 0.70 -1.57 19.24
CA PHE A 46 -0.56 -1.31 19.93
C PHE A 46 -1.09 -2.56 20.64
N TYR A 47 -1.08 -3.71 19.96
CA TYR A 47 -1.50 -4.97 20.55
C TYR A 47 -0.64 -5.36 21.76
N ARG A 48 0.68 -5.16 21.70
CA ARG A 48 1.59 -5.43 22.84
C ARG A 48 1.30 -4.57 24.06
N LEU A 49 0.84 -3.34 23.87
CA LEU A 49 0.56 -2.39 24.96
C LEU A 49 -0.81 -2.59 25.60
N ARG A 50 -1.83 -2.96 24.81
CA ARG A 50 -3.23 -3.06 25.27
C ARG A 50 -3.77 -4.49 25.39
N GLY A 51 -3.05 -5.50 24.89
CA GLY A 51 -3.48 -6.91 24.90
C GLY A 51 -4.69 -7.23 24.02
N SER A 52 -5.34 -6.23 23.44
CA SER A 52 -6.46 -6.35 22.52
C SER A 52 -6.36 -5.28 21.44
N ILE A 53 -6.74 -5.68 20.22
CA ILE A 53 -6.79 -4.81 19.03
C ILE A 53 -8.19 -4.19 18.89
N ALA A 54 -9.13 -4.50 19.79
CA ALA A 54 -10.50 -4.00 19.73
C ALA A 54 -10.51 -2.48 19.89
N ILE A 55 -10.94 -1.80 18.83
CA ILE A 55 -11.14 -0.35 18.82
C ILE A 55 -12.53 -0.12 19.43
N GLN A 56 -12.57 0.30 20.69
CA GLN A 56 -13.83 0.63 21.35
C GLN A 56 -14.30 1.99 20.81
N TYR A 57 -15.32 1.96 19.96
CA TYR A 57 -16.00 3.15 19.48
C TYR A 57 -17.07 3.53 20.52
N SER A 58 -16.93 4.71 21.11
CA SER A 58 -17.91 5.32 22.01
C SER A 58 -18.99 6.04 21.22
#